data_AF-A0AAD7UPB7-F1
#
_entry.id   AF-A0AAD7UPB7-F1
#
_cell.length_a   1.000
_cell.length_b   1.000
_cell.length_c   1.000
_cell.angle_alpha   90.00
_cell.angle_beta   90.00
_cell.angle_gamma   90.00
#
_symmetry.space_group_name_H-M   'P 1'
#
loop_
_entity.id
_entity.type
_entity.pdbx_description
1 polymer ?
#
loop_
_entity_poly.entity_id
_entity_poly.type
_entity_poly.pdbx_seq_one_letter_code
_entity_poly.pdbx_strand_id
1 'polypeptide(L)'
;MDIDYAVSVSLEKPLGLVLEEKEDGVYVKEILETGSAFECEDISEGQRILEVESLDCSELGFDDVMGAIGDAASPVSLSLESTVCLAKLVDPKSGVTFASLERGENLRRALLANSANVYDFKGTLTNCNGAGQCGTCVVAVDDAPDFAPRSGWESDKLEGRPETHRLACQTLVAGERATITLRPTK
;
A
#
# COMPACT_ATOMS: atom_id res chain seq x y z
N MET A 1 12.15 12.03 10.48
CA MET A 1 11.06 11.46 9.67
C MET A 1 11.05 10.02 10.08
N ASP A 2 10.13 9.69 10.98
CA ASP A 2 10.06 8.39 11.61
C ASP A 2 9.82 7.33 10.53
N ILE A 3 10.66 6.28 10.55
CA ILE A 3 10.60 5.14 9.63
C ILE A 3 9.47 4.23 10.13
N ASP A 4 8.23 4.69 10.03
CA ASP A 4 7.03 3.90 10.38
C ASP A 4 6.57 3.01 9.19
N TYR A 5 7.28 3.11 8.05
CA TYR A 5 6.95 2.55 6.72
C TYR A 5 7.53 1.15 6.50
N ALA A 6 8.19 0.60 7.51
CA ALA A 6 9.00 -0.57 7.38
C ALA A 6 8.45 -1.78 8.14
N VAL A 7 8.49 -2.94 7.49
CA VAL A 7 8.29 -4.24 8.10
C VAL A 7 9.67 -4.79 8.44
N SER A 8 9.92 -5.00 9.73
CA SER A 8 11.17 -5.59 10.20
C SER A 8 11.06 -7.10 10.26
N VAL A 9 11.97 -7.79 9.58
CA VAL A 9 12.06 -9.25 9.52
C VAL A 9 13.44 -9.72 9.99
N SER A 10 13.52 -10.96 10.46
CA SER A 10 14.77 -11.59 10.89
C SER A 10 14.94 -12.90 10.14
N LEU A 11 16.00 -13.01 9.34
CA LEU A 11 16.20 -14.09 8.37
C LEU A 11 17.51 -14.83 8.61
N GLU A 12 17.47 -16.16 8.55
CA GLU A 12 18.68 -16.99 8.66
C GLU A 12 19.42 -17.08 7.33
N LYS A 13 20.76 -17.05 7.39
CA LYS A 13 21.58 -17.30 6.21
C LYS A 13 21.53 -18.78 5.82
N PRO A 14 21.39 -19.13 4.53
CA PRO A 14 21.21 -18.22 3.38
C PRO A 14 19.77 -17.67 3.29
N LEU A 15 19.65 -16.35 3.04
CA LEU A 15 18.34 -15.67 3.00
C LEU A 15 17.47 -16.15 1.82
N GLY A 16 18.07 -16.44 0.66
CA GLY A 16 17.35 -16.82 -0.56
C GLY A 16 16.66 -15.66 -1.28
N LEU A 17 17.12 -14.42 -1.09
CA LEU A 17 16.60 -13.26 -1.82
C LEU A 17 17.41 -13.01 -3.09
N VAL A 18 16.71 -12.81 -4.22
CA VAL A 18 17.29 -12.20 -5.43
C VAL A 18 16.91 -10.72 -5.41
N LEU A 19 17.91 -9.85 -5.48
CA LEU A 19 17.72 -8.41 -5.43
C LEU A 19 17.91 -7.76 -6.80
N GLU A 20 17.29 -6.60 -7.01
CA GLU A 20 17.43 -5.76 -8.21
C GLU A 20 17.48 -4.28 -7.81
N GLU A 21 18.44 -3.54 -8.36
CA GLU A 21 18.54 -2.09 -8.16
C GLU A 21 17.72 -1.33 -9.20
N LYS A 22 17.02 -0.30 -8.73
CA LYS A 22 16.25 0.67 -9.51
C LYS A 22 16.72 2.08 -9.15
N GLU A 23 16.19 3.09 -9.85
CA GLU A 23 16.62 4.49 -9.71
C GLU A 23 16.57 5.02 -8.27
N ASP A 24 15.69 4.47 -7.43
CA ASP A 24 15.45 4.92 -6.08
C ASP A 24 15.80 3.89 -5.00
N GLY A 25 16.42 2.75 -5.32
CA GLY A 25 16.90 1.81 -4.30
C GLY A 25 16.92 0.34 -4.73
N VAL A 26 17.07 -0.56 -3.75
CA VAL A 26 17.20 -2.01 -3.97
C VAL A 26 15.92 -2.73 -3.60
N TYR A 27 15.45 -3.59 -4.50
CA TYR A 27 14.16 -4.29 -4.41
C TYR A 27 14.33 -5.80 -4.42
N VAL A 28 13.42 -6.51 -3.75
CA VAL A 28 13.27 -7.96 -3.86
C VAL A 28 12.69 -8.29 -5.23
N LYS A 29 13.46 -8.96 -6.07
CA LYS A 29 13.04 -9.41 -7.40
C LYS A 29 12.35 -10.76 -7.37
N GLU A 30 12.93 -11.69 -6.63
CA GLU A 30 12.49 -13.09 -6.56
C GLU A 30 12.90 -13.68 -5.20
N ILE A 31 12.08 -14.59 -4.68
CA ILE A 31 12.36 -15.31 -3.44
C ILE A 31 12.59 -16.79 -3.76
N LEU A 32 13.78 -17.28 -3.47
CA LEU A 32 14.20 -18.66 -3.73
C LEU A 32 13.73 -19.59 -2.61
N GLU A 33 13.13 -20.73 -2.97
CA GLU A 33 12.65 -21.77 -2.04
C GLU A 33 13.73 -22.32 -1.09
N THR A 34 15.01 -22.11 -1.42
CA THR A 34 16.15 -22.64 -0.66
C THR A 34 16.57 -21.79 0.54
N GLY A 35 16.01 -20.59 0.73
CA GLY A 35 16.40 -19.67 1.80
C GLY A 35 15.29 -19.35 2.79
N SER A 36 15.65 -18.78 3.94
CA SER A 36 14.69 -18.51 5.01
C SER A 36 13.61 -17.48 4.63
N ALA A 37 13.86 -16.64 3.62
CA ALA A 37 12.87 -15.66 3.15
C ALA A 37 11.64 -16.31 2.54
N PHE A 38 11.75 -17.52 1.99
CA PHE A 38 10.62 -18.24 1.40
C PHE A 38 9.55 -18.63 2.43
N GLU A 39 9.96 -18.89 3.67
CA GLU A 39 9.08 -19.25 4.78
C GLU A 39 8.57 -18.00 5.55
N CYS A 40 8.95 -16.80 5.12
CA CYS A 40 8.60 -15.55 5.80
C CYS A 40 7.38 -14.89 5.12
N GLU A 41 6.25 -14.82 5.83
CA GLU A 41 4.99 -14.26 5.30
C GLU A 41 5.06 -12.74 5.02
N ASP A 42 5.94 -12.05 5.74
CA ASP A 42 6.10 -10.60 5.67
C ASP A 42 6.98 -10.14 4.49
N ILE A 43 7.61 -11.09 3.78
CA ILE A 43 8.43 -10.81 2.61
C ILE A 43 7.67 -11.15 1.33
N SER A 44 7.71 -10.22 0.37
CA SER A 44 7.10 -10.40 -0.94
C SER A 44 7.94 -9.75 -2.03
N GLU A 45 7.83 -10.29 -3.24
CA GLU A 45 8.44 -9.69 -4.43
C GLU A 45 7.96 -8.23 -4.61
N GLY A 46 8.89 -7.36 -5.00
CA GLY A 46 8.64 -5.93 -5.19
C GLY A 46 8.83 -5.06 -3.94
N GLN A 47 9.12 -5.64 -2.77
CA GLN A 47 9.48 -4.86 -1.58
C GLN A 47 10.85 -4.21 -1.72
N ARG A 48 10.96 -2.95 -1.28
CA ARG A 48 12.24 -2.22 -1.22
C ARG A 48 12.93 -2.48 0.12
N ILE A 49 14.24 -2.68 0.09
CA ILE A 49 15.06 -2.75 1.30
C ILE A 49 15.31 -1.32 1.78
N LEU A 50 14.93 -1.04 3.02
CA LEU A 50 15.14 0.26 3.67
C LEU A 50 16.33 0.21 4.60
N GLU A 51 16.50 -0.87 5.36
CA GLU A 51 17.63 -1.01 6.30
C GLU A 51 18.12 -2.46 6.39
N VAL A 52 19.42 -2.61 6.65
CA VAL A 52 20.05 -3.88 7.02
C VAL A 52 20.70 -3.69 8.38
N GLU A 53 20.25 -4.43 9.39
CA GLU A 53 20.63 -4.29 10.80
C GLU A 53 20.35 -2.91 11.39
N SER A 54 21.28 -1.98 11.21
CA SER A 54 21.21 -0.59 11.68
C SER A 54 21.70 0.38 10.62
N LEU A 55 21.96 -0.11 9.41
CA LEU A 55 22.45 0.66 8.28
C LEU A 55 21.27 1.02 7.38
N ASP A 56 21.01 2.32 7.27
CA ASP A 56 20.06 2.87 6.29
C ASP A 56 20.57 2.57 4.87
N CYS A 57 19.77 1.81 4.16
CA CYS A 57 20.01 1.33 2.80
C CYS A 57 19.09 2.01 1.78
N SER A 58 18.24 2.95 2.21
CA SER A 58 17.23 3.56 1.34
C SER A 58 17.85 4.27 0.14
N GLU A 59 19.02 4.90 0.29
CA GLU A 59 19.74 5.59 -0.80
C GLU A 59 20.99 4.82 -1.30
N LEU A 60 21.18 3.58 -0.85
CA LEU A 60 22.34 2.77 -1.22
C LEU A 60 22.10 1.94 -2.50
N GLY A 61 23.17 1.72 -3.25
CA GLY A 61 23.16 0.89 -4.46
C GLY A 61 23.25 -0.61 -4.15
N PHE A 62 23.09 -1.44 -5.19
CA PHE A 62 23.06 -2.90 -5.07
C PHE A 62 24.26 -3.47 -4.32
N ASP A 63 25.46 -3.04 -4.68
CA ASP A 63 26.72 -3.58 -4.16
C ASP A 63 26.87 -3.32 -2.64
N ASP A 64 26.49 -2.12 -2.18
CA ASP A 64 26.57 -1.73 -0.77
C ASP A 64 25.56 -2.52 0.08
N VAL A 65 24.33 -2.67 -0.42
CA VAL A 65 23.28 -3.45 0.26
C VAL A 65 23.67 -4.92 0.35
N MET A 66 24.18 -5.50 -0.75
CA MET A 66 24.67 -6.88 -0.75
C MET A 66 25.88 -7.07 0.18
N GLY A 67 26.78 -6.08 0.23
CA GLY A 67 27.89 -6.06 1.18
C GLY A 67 27.41 -6.07 2.63
N ALA A 68 26.46 -5.19 2.97
CA ALA A 68 25.87 -5.11 4.31
C ALA A 68 25.20 -6.43 4.72
N ILE A 69 24.41 -7.05 3.83
CA ILE A 69 23.79 -8.36 4.07
C ILE A 69 24.86 -9.44 4.22
N GLY A 70 25.92 -9.40 3.40
CA GLY A 70 27.04 -10.32 3.44
C GLY A 70 27.79 -10.29 4.77
N ASP A 71 28.06 -9.10 5.29
CA ASP A 71 28.83 -8.84 6.52
C ASP A 71 28.01 -9.03 7.81
N ALA A 72 26.68 -8.89 7.75
CA ALA A 72 25.80 -9.09 8.90
C ALA A 72 25.92 -10.51 9.50
N ALA A 73 25.73 -10.65 10.82
CA ALA A 73 25.66 -11.97 11.44
C ALA A 73 24.35 -12.69 11.05
N SER A 74 24.30 -14.02 11.15
CA SER A 74 23.03 -14.76 11.06
C SER A 74 22.41 -14.88 12.45
N PRO A 75 21.10 -14.63 12.62
CA PRO A 75 20.15 -14.11 11.63
C PRO A 75 20.37 -12.63 11.29
N VAL A 76 20.07 -12.26 10.04
CA VAL A 76 20.13 -10.89 9.53
C VAL A 76 18.79 -10.20 9.76
N SER A 77 18.82 -9.04 10.41
CA SER A 77 17.66 -8.17 10.53
C SER A 77 17.54 -7.27 9.30
N LEU A 78 16.40 -7.31 8.63
CA LEU A 78 16.08 -6.45 7.49
C LEU A 78 14.87 -5.61 7.80
N SER A 79 14.87 -4.37 7.32
CA SER A 79 13.73 -3.47 7.33
C SER A 79 13.32 -3.26 5.87
N LEU A 80 12.12 -3.70 5.49
CA LEU A 80 11.61 -3.59 4.12
C LEU A 80 10.41 -2.67 4.07
N GLU A 81 10.20 -1.99 2.95
CA GLU A 81 9.04 -1.14 2.76
C GLU A 81 7.74 -1.96 2.77
N SER A 82 6.81 -1.64 3.68
CA SER A 82 5.52 -2.32 3.83
C SER A 82 4.74 -2.31 2.52
N THR A 83 4.24 -3.44 2.00
CA THR A 83 3.39 -3.43 0.79
C THR A 83 1.96 -3.01 1.06
N VAL A 84 1.58 -2.81 2.32
CA VAL A 84 0.20 -2.58 2.74
C VAL A 84 -0.03 -1.18 3.30
N CYS A 85 -1.21 -0.65 3.02
CA CYS A 85 -1.81 0.52 3.64
C CYS A 85 -2.80 0.07 4.73
N LEU A 86 -2.51 0.39 5.98
CA LEU A 86 -3.39 0.27 7.13
C LEU A 86 -4.49 1.34 7.07
N ALA A 87 -5.66 0.95 6.57
CA ALA A 87 -6.78 1.84 6.40
C ALA A 87 -7.72 1.80 7.63
N LYS A 88 -8.02 2.98 8.18
CA LYS A 88 -9.14 3.18 9.10
C LYS A 88 -10.40 3.44 8.27
N LEU A 89 -11.31 2.50 8.26
CA LEU A 89 -12.56 2.60 7.50
C LEU A 89 -13.64 3.20 8.39
N VAL A 90 -14.24 4.31 7.96
CA VAL A 90 -15.32 4.99 8.66
C VAL A 90 -16.61 4.82 7.87
N ASP A 91 -17.54 4.04 8.39
CA ASP A 91 -18.87 3.88 7.85
C ASP A 91 -19.89 4.66 8.71
N PRO A 92 -20.59 5.66 8.16
CA PRO A 92 -21.61 6.40 8.92
C PRO A 92 -22.73 5.53 9.50
N LYS A 93 -22.93 4.30 8.99
CA LYS A 93 -23.99 3.39 9.42
C LYS A 93 -23.51 2.30 10.38
N SER A 94 -22.32 1.75 10.15
CA SER A 94 -21.79 0.60 10.90
C SER A 94 -20.60 0.93 11.82
N GLY A 95 -20.12 2.17 11.82
CA GLY A 95 -19.04 2.62 12.70
C GLY A 95 -17.66 2.49 12.06
N VAL A 96 -16.64 2.28 12.89
CA VAL A 96 -15.22 2.26 12.46
C VAL A 96 -14.70 0.84 12.46
N THR A 97 -14.00 0.47 11.38
CA THR A 97 -13.23 -0.78 11.26
C THR A 97 -11.83 -0.48 10.74
N PHE A 98 -10.97 -1.49 10.74
CA PHE A 98 -9.61 -1.40 10.20
C PHE A 98 -9.40 -2.49 9.16
N ALA A 99 -8.65 -2.18 8.12
CA ALA A 99 -8.31 -3.11 7.05
C ALA A 99 -6.85 -2.90 6.60
N SER A 100 -6.21 -3.99 6.18
CA SER A 100 -4.96 -3.95 5.42
C SER A 100 -5.31 -3.94 3.94
N LEU A 101 -4.85 -2.93 3.21
CA LEU A 101 -5.10 -2.76 1.77
C LEU A 101 -3.77 -2.85 1.03
N GLU A 102 -3.68 -3.66 -0.02
CA GLU A 102 -2.46 -3.74 -0.84
C GLU A 102 -2.20 -2.42 -1.56
N ARG A 103 -1.00 -1.84 -1.39
CA ARG A 103 -0.59 -0.64 -2.11
C ARG A 103 -0.52 -0.93 -3.60
N GLY A 104 -0.93 0.03 -4.41
CA GLY A 104 -1.08 -0.11 -5.87
C GLY A 104 -2.36 -0.82 -6.31
N GLU A 105 -3.15 -1.44 -5.43
CA GLU A 105 -4.45 -2.00 -5.80
C GLU A 105 -5.47 -0.88 -6.09
N ASN A 106 -6.44 -1.16 -6.96
CA ASN A 106 -7.62 -0.32 -7.13
C ASN A 106 -8.42 -0.22 -5.82
N LEU A 107 -8.57 0.99 -5.28
CA LEU A 107 -9.16 1.21 -3.95
C LEU A 107 -10.58 0.66 -3.84
N ARG A 108 -11.40 0.76 -4.88
CA ARG A 108 -12.76 0.17 -4.87
C ARG A 108 -12.71 -1.34 -4.66
N ARG A 109 -11.80 -2.04 -5.34
CA ARG A 109 -11.69 -3.51 -5.24
C ARG A 109 -11.22 -3.91 -3.84
N ALA A 110 -10.18 -3.25 -3.34
CA ALA A 110 -9.63 -3.45 -2.00
C ALA A 110 -10.71 -3.27 -0.91
N LEU A 111 -11.51 -2.20 -1.00
CA LEU A 111 -12.60 -1.94 -0.05
C LEU A 111 -13.71 -3.00 -0.14
N LEU A 112 -14.16 -3.36 -1.35
CA LEU A 112 -15.21 -4.36 -1.52
C LEU A 112 -14.78 -5.76 -1.05
N ALA A 113 -13.51 -6.14 -1.27
CA ALA A 113 -12.94 -7.38 -0.75
C ALA A 113 -12.97 -7.42 0.79
N ASN A 114 -12.78 -6.27 1.43
CA ASN A 114 -12.88 -6.09 2.88
C ASN A 114 -14.32 -5.85 3.38
N SER A 115 -15.34 -6.20 2.58
CA SER A 115 -16.76 -5.99 2.90
C SER A 115 -17.16 -4.52 3.18
N ALA A 116 -16.31 -3.57 2.77
CA ALA A 116 -16.54 -2.14 2.91
C ALA A 116 -17.26 -1.60 1.68
N ASN A 117 -18.59 -1.60 1.72
CA ASN A 117 -19.40 -1.19 0.58
C ASN A 117 -19.29 0.33 0.33
N VAL A 118 -18.75 0.71 -0.83
CA VAL A 118 -18.62 2.12 -1.25
C VAL A 118 -19.91 2.73 -1.80
N TYR A 119 -20.94 1.93 -2.07
CA TYR A 119 -22.17 2.38 -2.71
C TYR A 119 -23.31 2.60 -1.72
N ASP A 120 -23.96 3.75 -1.81
CA ASP A 120 -25.27 3.96 -1.21
C ASP A 120 -26.36 3.18 -1.98
N PHE A 121 -27.61 3.24 -1.52
CA PHE A 121 -28.69 2.45 -2.12
C PHE A 121 -28.87 2.74 -3.62
N LYS A 122 -28.83 4.02 -4.02
CA LYS A 122 -28.95 4.41 -5.42
C LYS A 122 -27.73 3.94 -6.22
N GLY A 123 -26.53 4.14 -5.68
CA GLY A 123 -25.28 3.71 -6.27
C GLY A 123 -25.23 2.20 -6.49
N THR A 124 -25.75 1.38 -5.57
CA THR A 124 -25.82 -0.07 -5.74
C THR A 124 -26.64 -0.45 -6.96
N LEU A 125 -27.72 0.28 -7.27
CA LEU A 125 -28.59 0.01 -8.42
C LEU A 125 -28.04 0.56 -9.75
N THR A 126 -27.27 1.65 -9.72
CA THR A 126 -26.88 2.39 -10.93
C THR A 126 -25.38 2.46 -11.19
N ASN A 127 -24.54 1.74 -10.45
CA ASN A 127 -23.09 1.80 -10.63
C ASN A 127 -22.64 1.13 -11.94
N CYS A 128 -21.51 1.60 -12.46
CA CYS A 128 -20.84 1.03 -13.65
C CYS A 128 -19.85 -0.09 -13.32
N ASN A 129 -19.96 -0.71 -12.14
CA ASN A 129 -19.06 -1.75 -11.64
C ASN A 129 -17.55 -1.42 -11.69
N GLY A 130 -17.18 -0.14 -11.62
CA GLY A 130 -15.78 0.30 -11.66
C GLY A 130 -15.26 0.71 -13.04
N ALA A 131 -16.10 0.78 -14.08
CA ALA A 131 -15.70 1.25 -15.41
C ALA A 131 -15.41 2.78 -15.50
N GLY A 132 -15.39 3.50 -14.38
CA GLY A 132 -15.06 4.93 -14.33
C GLY A 132 -16.13 5.91 -14.83
N GLN A 133 -17.34 5.47 -15.18
CA GLN A 133 -18.31 6.33 -15.90
C GLN A 133 -19.37 7.01 -15.00
N CYS A 134 -19.79 6.35 -13.93
CA CYS A 134 -21.02 6.71 -13.21
C CYS A 134 -20.85 7.73 -12.06
N GLY A 135 -19.65 7.89 -11.51
CA GLY A 135 -19.40 8.77 -10.37
C GLY A 135 -20.02 8.31 -9.03
N THR A 136 -20.41 7.04 -8.89
CA THR A 136 -21.09 6.54 -7.67
C THR A 136 -20.17 5.89 -6.65
N CYS A 137 -18.91 5.59 -7.00
CA CYS A 137 -17.92 4.93 -6.13
C CYS A 137 -17.25 5.93 -5.16
N VAL A 138 -18.01 6.86 -4.58
CA VAL A 138 -17.48 7.99 -3.81
C VAL A 138 -17.07 7.57 -2.41
N VAL A 139 -15.83 7.90 -2.04
CA VAL A 139 -15.26 7.80 -0.69
C VAL A 139 -14.61 9.14 -0.34
N ALA A 140 -14.35 9.41 0.94
CA ALA A 140 -13.40 10.47 1.32
C ALA A 140 -12.12 9.79 1.80
N VAL A 141 -10.98 10.30 1.33
CA VAL A 141 -9.65 9.80 1.67
C VAL A 141 -8.93 10.94 2.39
N ASP A 142 -8.82 10.80 3.71
CA ASP A 142 -8.21 11.75 4.62
C ASP A 142 -6.90 11.15 5.19
N ASP A 143 -6.01 12.01 5.71
CA ASP A 143 -4.71 11.62 6.28
C ASP A 143 -3.83 10.80 5.31
N ALA A 144 -3.90 11.10 4.00
CA ALA A 144 -3.33 10.25 2.97
C ALA A 144 -2.53 11.06 1.91
N PRO A 145 -1.36 11.62 2.29
CA PRO A 145 -0.58 12.51 1.42
C PRO A 145 -0.06 11.83 0.15
N ASP A 146 0.14 10.52 0.18
CA ASP A 146 0.70 9.74 -0.94
C ASP A 146 -0.33 9.36 -2.00
N PHE A 147 -1.62 9.56 -1.72
CA PHE A 147 -2.66 9.31 -2.71
C PHE A 147 -2.59 10.37 -3.81
N ALA A 148 -2.37 9.92 -5.04
CA ALA A 148 -2.33 10.78 -6.21
C ALA A 148 -3.58 11.67 -6.28
N PRO A 149 -3.50 12.94 -6.72
CA PRO A 149 -4.64 13.84 -6.75
C PRO A 149 -5.74 13.38 -7.71
N ARG A 150 -6.88 14.07 -7.69
CA ARG A 150 -7.97 13.79 -8.63
C ARG A 150 -7.53 13.98 -10.08
N SER A 151 -8.01 13.09 -10.94
CA SER A 151 -7.96 13.35 -12.39
C SER A 151 -8.94 14.48 -12.79
N GLY A 152 -8.78 15.06 -13.99
CA GLY A 152 -9.74 16.05 -14.50
C GLY A 152 -11.17 15.50 -14.57
N TRP A 153 -11.32 14.28 -15.12
CA TRP A 153 -12.61 13.59 -15.16
C TRP A 153 -13.23 13.37 -13.77
N GLU A 154 -12.41 12.98 -12.79
CA GLU A 154 -12.86 12.80 -11.42
C GLU A 154 -13.30 14.11 -10.79
N SER A 155 -12.58 15.19 -11.06
CA SER A 155 -12.91 16.55 -10.59
C SER A 155 -14.26 17.01 -11.15
N ASP A 156 -14.53 16.77 -12.45
CA ASP A 156 -15.82 17.08 -13.08
C ASP A 156 -16.98 16.30 -12.43
N LYS A 157 -16.77 15.02 -12.10
CA LYS A 157 -17.80 14.17 -11.46
C LYS A 157 -18.04 14.52 -10.00
N LEU A 158 -17.02 15.05 -9.31
CA LEU A 158 -17.06 15.40 -7.90
C LEU A 158 -17.19 16.91 -7.69
N GLU A 159 -17.57 17.68 -8.71
CA GLU A 159 -17.76 19.12 -8.63
C GLU A 159 -18.61 19.51 -7.41
N GLY A 160 -18.09 20.48 -6.64
CA GLY A 160 -18.72 20.98 -5.42
C GLY A 160 -18.54 20.11 -4.18
N ARG A 161 -17.75 19.03 -4.24
CA ARG A 161 -17.37 18.22 -3.07
C ARG A 161 -15.96 18.58 -2.57
N PRO A 162 -15.66 18.41 -1.26
CA PRO A 162 -14.31 18.60 -0.70
C PRO A 162 -13.24 17.84 -1.47
N GLU A 163 -12.02 18.36 -1.60
CA GLU A 163 -10.92 17.71 -2.35
C GLU A 163 -10.61 16.28 -1.90
N THR A 164 -10.85 15.96 -0.63
CA THR A 164 -10.64 14.62 -0.07
C THR A 164 -11.60 13.58 -0.64
N HIS A 165 -12.72 13.96 -1.26
CA HIS A 165 -13.60 13.01 -1.92
C HIS A 165 -12.93 12.44 -3.17
N ARG A 166 -12.96 11.12 -3.31
CA ARG A 166 -12.38 10.40 -4.42
C ARG A 166 -13.38 9.44 -5.02
N LEU A 167 -13.22 9.16 -6.30
CA LEU A 167 -13.80 7.99 -6.94
C LEU A 167 -12.87 6.82 -6.65
N ALA A 168 -13.25 5.95 -5.70
CA ALA A 168 -12.46 4.78 -5.31
C ALA A 168 -12.09 3.89 -6.50
N CYS A 169 -12.93 3.88 -7.55
CA CYS A 169 -12.67 3.13 -8.77
C CYS A 169 -11.59 3.75 -9.69
N GLN A 170 -11.26 5.02 -9.50
CA GLN A 170 -10.20 5.74 -10.23
C GLN A 170 -8.97 6.00 -9.35
N THR A 171 -8.94 5.42 -8.14
CA THR A 171 -7.90 5.67 -7.14
C THR A 171 -7.13 4.39 -6.87
N LEU A 172 -5.80 4.46 -6.79
CA LEU A 172 -4.96 3.38 -6.32
C LEU A 172 -4.67 3.59 -4.83
N VAL A 173 -4.60 2.50 -4.07
CA VAL A 173 -4.16 2.53 -2.67
C VAL A 173 -2.71 2.99 -2.63
N ALA A 174 -2.39 3.96 -1.79
CA ALA A 174 -1.05 4.50 -1.61
C ALA A 174 -0.79 4.81 -0.13
N GLY A 175 0.45 5.13 0.22
CA GLY A 175 0.84 5.44 1.61
C GLY A 175 0.68 4.25 2.57
N GLU A 176 1.05 4.45 3.82
CA GLU A 176 0.94 3.40 4.85
C GLU A 176 -0.40 3.44 5.57
N ARG A 177 -0.98 4.63 5.66
CA ARG A 177 -2.14 4.91 6.47
C ARG A 177 -3.05 5.83 5.70
N ALA A 178 -4.33 5.56 5.82
CA ALA A 178 -5.37 6.42 5.32
C ALA A 178 -6.60 6.29 6.19
N THR A 179 -7.31 7.39 6.40
CA THR A 179 -8.68 7.37 6.90
C THR A 179 -9.60 7.38 5.68
N ILE A 180 -10.43 6.35 5.53
CA ILE A 180 -11.34 6.20 4.39
C ILE A 180 -12.78 6.23 4.87
N THR A 181 -13.48 7.32 4.58
CA THR A 181 -14.91 7.43 4.90
C THR A 181 -15.75 6.89 3.75
N LEU A 182 -16.57 5.88 4.04
CA LEU A 182 -17.48 5.23 3.09
C LEU A 182 -18.74 6.06 2.89
N ARG A 183 -19.16 6.25 1.64
CA ARG A 183 -20.39 6.98 1.28
C ARG A 183 -20.48 8.33 2.00
N PRO A 184 -19.44 9.18 1.90
CA PRO A 184 -19.41 10.45 2.59
C PRO A 184 -20.54 11.35 2.07
N THR A 185 -21.06 12.20 2.95
CA THR A 185 -21.99 13.25 2.55
C THR A 185 -21.32 14.20 1.56
N LYS A 186 -22.13 14.88 0.73
CA LYS A 186 -21.63 15.97 -0.10
C LYS A 186 -21.08 17.10 0.76
#